data_AF-A0ABC9P7G3-F1
#
_entry.id   AF-A0ABC9P7G3-F1
#
_cell.length_a   1.000
_cell.length_b   1.000
_cell.length_c   1.000
_cell.angle_alpha   90.00
_cell.angle_beta   90.00
_cell.angle_gamma   90.00
#
_symmetry.space_group_name_H-M   'P 1'
#
loop_
_entity.id
_entity.type
_entity.pdbx_description
1 polymer ?
#
loop_
_entity_poly.entity_id
_entity_poly.type
_entity_poly.pdbx_seq_one_letter_code
_entity_poly.pdbx_strand_id
1 'polypeptide(L)'
;MAIKGTSKFDFEVFNGDFDNWMGFNKQKYTREQAIEEWRSELMLDENTPYIVEDAFVRYRFGVDEDNENRSCWWLEWRDCGHRSVPVWSIRTPFPWELEGNYEI
;
A
#
# COMPACT_ATOMS: atom_id res chain seq x y z
N MET A 1 10.33 -0.16 14.93
CA MET A 1 9.46 0.07 16.11
C MET A 1 8.34 0.99 15.66
N ALA A 2 7.09 0.52 15.78
CA ALA A 2 5.91 1.26 15.37
C ALA A 2 5.80 2.64 16.06
N ILE A 3 5.22 3.60 15.34
CA ILE A 3 4.80 4.92 15.84
C ILE A 3 4.18 4.85 17.25
N LYS A 4 4.68 5.70 18.17
CA LYS A 4 4.04 5.94 19.47
C LYS A 4 2.82 6.83 19.26
N GLY A 5 1.63 6.22 19.22
CA GLY A 5 0.35 6.90 19.02
C GLY A 5 -0.36 6.50 17.72
N THR A 6 -1.58 7.01 17.54
CA THR A 6 -2.39 6.76 16.33
C THR A 6 -1.91 7.65 15.19
N SER A 7 -1.56 7.05 14.05
CA SER A 7 -1.20 7.82 12.85
C SER A 7 -2.38 8.64 12.32
N LYS A 8 -2.07 9.78 11.69
CA LYS A 8 -3.04 10.53 10.87
C LYS A 8 -3.31 9.87 9.52
N PHE A 9 -2.40 8.99 9.06
CA PHE A 9 -2.60 8.24 7.82
C PHE A 9 -3.79 7.29 7.95
N ASP A 10 -4.61 7.21 6.90
CA ASP A 10 -5.81 6.37 6.85
C ASP A 10 -5.64 5.32 5.75
N PHE A 11 -5.83 5.75 4.50
CA PHE A 11 -5.43 5.05 3.31
C PHE A 11 -5.14 6.04 2.18
N GLU A 12 -4.40 5.63 1.15
CA GLU A 12 -4.13 6.44 -0.03
C GLU A 12 -3.82 5.55 -1.24
N VAL A 13 -4.13 6.07 -2.43
CA VAL A 13 -3.69 5.49 -3.71
C VAL A 13 -2.25 5.92 -3.97
N PHE A 14 -1.39 4.96 -4.27
CA PHE A 14 0.00 5.20 -4.62
C PHE A 14 0.18 5.04 -6.12
N ASN A 15 0.82 6.03 -6.74
CA ASN A 15 1.25 5.93 -8.13
C ASN A 15 2.65 5.33 -8.14
N GLY A 16 2.88 4.39 -9.06
CA GLY A 16 4.17 3.75 -9.26
C GLY A 16 4.07 2.63 -10.28
N ASP A 17 4.95 1.64 -10.15
CA ASP A 17 5.04 0.50 -11.07
C ASP A 17 3.77 -0.38 -11.12
N PHE A 18 2.89 -0.28 -10.13
CA PHE A 18 1.75 -1.20 -9.97
C PHE A 18 0.40 -0.52 -10.22
N ASP A 19 -0.49 -1.25 -10.89
CA ASP A 19 -1.89 -0.86 -11.06
C ASP A 19 -2.68 -1.04 -9.75
N ASN A 20 -3.69 -0.19 -9.57
CA ASN A 20 -4.66 -0.27 -8.46
C ASN A 20 -3.96 -0.36 -7.09
N TRP A 21 -2.89 0.39 -6.88
CA TRP A 21 -2.05 0.25 -5.70
C TRP A 21 -2.51 1.18 -4.57
N MET A 22 -2.85 0.62 -3.42
CA MET A 22 -3.28 1.37 -2.23
C MET A 22 -2.61 0.85 -0.97
N GLY A 23 -2.37 1.76 -0.02
CA GLY A 23 -1.89 1.43 1.31
C GLY A 23 -2.93 1.73 2.38
N PHE A 24 -3.20 0.80 3.30
CA PHE A 24 -4.18 0.95 4.38
C PHE A 24 -3.53 0.84 5.77
N ASN A 25 -3.83 1.77 6.68
CA ASN A 25 -3.26 1.79 8.01
C ASN A 25 -3.65 0.56 8.86
N LYS A 26 -2.67 -0.25 9.26
CA LYS A 26 -2.89 -1.44 10.11
C LYS A 26 -3.42 -1.15 11.51
N GLN A 27 -3.29 0.09 11.98
CA GLN A 27 -3.87 0.50 13.26
C GLN A 27 -5.38 0.70 13.19
N LYS A 28 -5.94 0.81 11.97
CA LYS A 28 -7.35 1.18 11.74
C LYS A 28 -8.13 0.13 10.97
N TYR A 29 -7.46 -0.61 10.08
CA TYR A 29 -8.07 -1.62 9.23
C TYR A 29 -7.51 -3.01 9.55
N THR A 30 -8.40 -3.99 9.67
CA THR A 30 -7.99 -5.39 9.48
C THR A 30 -7.61 -5.63 8.02
N ARG A 31 -6.96 -6.76 7.74
CA ARG A 31 -6.59 -7.11 6.37
C ARG A 31 -7.83 -7.24 5.48
N GLU A 32 -8.88 -7.88 5.99
CA GLU A 32 -10.13 -8.12 5.28
C GLU A 32 -10.85 -6.81 4.96
N GLN A 33 -10.95 -5.92 5.95
CA GLN A 33 -11.52 -4.58 5.77
C GLN A 33 -10.75 -3.77 4.72
N ALA A 34 -9.41 -3.84 4.73
CA ALA A 34 -8.60 -3.16 3.74
C ALA A 34 -8.86 -3.67 2.31
N ILE A 35 -9.08 -4.98 2.13
CA ILE A 35 -9.40 -5.57 0.82
C ILE A 35 -10.79 -5.14 0.35
N GLU A 36 -11.78 -5.14 1.24
CA GLU A 36 -13.14 -4.69 0.92
C GLU A 36 -13.16 -3.22 0.50
N GLU A 37 -12.50 -2.35 1.27
CA GLU A 37 -12.39 -0.92 0.96
C GLU A 37 -11.60 -0.69 -0.33
N TRP A 38 -10.50 -1.41 -0.55
CA TRP A 38 -9.73 -1.35 -1.80
C TRP A 38 -10.58 -1.63 -3.04
N ARG A 39 -11.41 -2.68 -2.99
CA ARG A 39 -12.33 -2.99 -4.09
C ARG A 39 -13.39 -1.93 -4.27
N SER A 40 -13.94 -1.43 -3.17
CA SER A 40 -14.97 -0.39 -3.18
C SER A 40 -14.45 0.92 -3.78
N GLU A 41 -13.32 1.43 -3.29
CA GLU A 41 -12.70 2.69 -3.70
C GLU A 41 -12.28 2.68 -5.18
N LEU A 42 -11.79 1.54 -5.67
CA LEU A 42 -11.36 1.39 -7.06
C LEU A 42 -12.43 0.81 -7.99
N MET A 43 -13.66 0.61 -7.49
CA MET A 43 -14.78 0.01 -8.23
C MET A 43 -14.44 -1.32 -8.90
N LEU A 44 -13.70 -2.17 -8.20
CA LEU A 44 -13.21 -3.46 -8.71
C LEU A 44 -14.22 -4.59 -8.43
N ASP A 45 -14.28 -5.55 -9.35
CA ASP A 45 -15.07 -6.77 -9.17
C ASP A 45 -14.56 -7.62 -8.00
N GLU A 46 -15.46 -8.37 -7.36
CA GLU A 46 -15.12 -9.29 -6.26
C GLU A 46 -14.10 -10.37 -6.66
N ASN A 47 -14.07 -10.72 -7.95
CA ASN A 47 -13.14 -11.71 -8.51
C ASN A 47 -11.80 -11.10 -8.95
N THR A 48 -11.60 -9.79 -8.79
CA THR A 48 -10.34 -9.14 -9.15
C THR A 48 -9.21 -9.73 -8.30
N PRO A 49 -8.16 -10.28 -8.93
CA PRO A 49 -7.02 -10.82 -8.21
C PRO A 49 -6.24 -9.69 -7.52
N TYR A 50 -5.67 -9.99 -6.35
CA TYR A 50 -4.95 -9.01 -5.55
C TYR A 50 -3.76 -9.65 -4.85
N ILE A 51 -2.73 -8.85 -4.62
CA ILE A 51 -1.60 -9.15 -3.75
C ILE A 51 -1.71 -8.26 -2.51
N VAL A 52 -1.50 -8.83 -1.33
CA VAL A 52 -1.39 -8.08 -0.07
C VAL A 52 -0.01 -8.29 0.53
N GLU A 53 0.70 -7.20 0.75
CA GLU A 53 2.05 -7.20 1.29
C GLU A 53 2.13 -6.32 2.54
N ASP A 54 3.06 -6.68 3.42
CA ASP A 54 3.40 -5.85 4.58
C ASP A 54 4.32 -4.70 4.14
N ALA A 55 3.88 -3.47 4.35
CA ALA A 55 4.65 -2.29 4.02
C ALA A 55 4.57 -1.23 5.12
N PHE A 56 5.21 -0.10 4.87
CA PHE A 56 5.18 1.07 5.73
C PHE A 56 4.90 2.32 4.89
N VAL A 57 4.17 3.28 5.44
CA VAL A 57 4.12 4.63 4.86
C VAL A 57 4.84 5.63 5.73
N ARG A 58 5.41 6.65 5.09
CA ARG A 58 6.07 7.75 5.77
C ARG A 58 5.80 9.07 5.06
N TYR A 59 5.36 10.07 5.80
CA TYR A 59 5.29 11.44 5.29
C TYR A 59 6.68 12.05 5.24
N ARG A 60 7.14 12.44 4.04
CA ARG A 60 8.42 13.13 3.85
C ARG A 60 8.42 13.93 2.55
N PHE A 61 9.43 14.79 2.43
CA PHE A 61 9.80 15.38 1.14
C PHE A 61 10.51 14.32 0.30
N GLY A 62 10.11 14.21 -0.96
CA GLY A 62 10.71 13.31 -1.94
C GLY A 62 10.55 13.88 -3.34
N VAL A 63 11.11 13.17 -4.30
CA VAL A 63 11.01 13.47 -5.73
C VAL A 63 10.18 12.35 -6.35
N ASP A 64 9.14 12.71 -7.11
CA ASP A 64 8.30 11.75 -7.82
C ASP A 64 8.91 11.31 -9.15
N GLU A 65 8.18 10.49 -9.91
CA GLU A 65 8.62 9.93 -11.19
C GLU A 65 8.81 10.98 -12.29
N ASP A 66 8.13 12.12 -12.17
CA ASP A 66 8.25 13.28 -13.07
C ASP A 66 9.40 14.23 -12.67
N ASN A 67 10.22 13.82 -11.70
CA ASN A 67 11.31 14.62 -11.13
C ASN A 67 10.81 15.91 -10.45
N GLU A 68 9.58 15.91 -9.94
CA GLU A 68 8.99 17.01 -9.18
C GLU A 68 9.11 16.79 -7.66
N ASN A 69 9.35 17.87 -6.93
CA ASN A 69 9.40 17.82 -5.47
C ASN A 69 7.99 17.70 -4.89
N ARG A 70 7.73 16.62 -4.12
CA ARG A 70 6.46 16.36 -3.45
C ARG A 70 6.62 16.18 -1.94
N SER A 71 5.67 16.72 -1.19
CA SER A 71 5.51 16.47 0.25
C SER A 71 4.24 15.68 0.50
N CYS A 72 4.35 14.36 0.41
CA CYS A 72 3.23 13.42 0.51
C CYS A 72 3.62 12.19 1.34
N TRP A 73 2.69 11.23 1.44
CA TRP A 73 2.97 9.91 1.97
C TRP A 73 3.71 9.08 0.92
N TRP A 74 4.77 8.41 1.35
CA TRP A 74 5.54 7.51 0.52
C TRP A 74 5.41 6.10 1.05
N LEU A 75 5.12 5.14 0.17
CA LEU A 75 5.15 3.73 0.51
C LEU A 75 6.59 3.21 0.51
N GLU A 76 6.91 2.39 1.50
CA GLU A 76 8.25 1.90 1.80
C GLU A 76 8.20 0.45 2.25
N TRP A 77 9.10 -0.38 1.75
CA TRP A 77 9.24 -1.78 2.18
C TRP A 77 10.05 -1.94 3.47
N ARG A 78 10.73 -0.87 3.91
CA ARG A 78 11.60 -0.90 5.09
C ARG A 78 11.06 -0.03 6.22
N ASP A 79 10.97 -0.60 7.42
CA ASP A 79 10.73 0.17 8.64
C ASP A 79 11.88 1.16 8.87
N CYS A 80 11.57 2.44 8.75
CA CYS A 80 12.51 3.55 8.95
C CYS A 80 12.35 4.17 10.36
N GLY A 81 11.73 3.45 11.28
CA GLY A 81 11.63 3.79 12.70
C GLY A 81 10.42 4.65 13.02
N HIS A 82 10.61 5.64 13.91
CA HIS A 82 9.56 6.33 14.67
C HIS A 82 8.48 7.09 13.87
N ARG A 83 8.58 7.14 12.54
CA ARG A 83 7.63 7.82 11.63
C ARG A 83 7.06 6.88 10.57
N SER A 84 7.46 5.62 10.58
CA SER A 84 6.91 4.59 9.70
C SER A 84 5.61 4.08 10.29
N VAL A 85 4.55 4.21 9.51
CA VAL A 85 3.22 3.69 9.84
C VAL A 85 3.09 2.35 9.14
N PRO A 86 2.85 1.24 9.86
CA PRO A 86 2.66 -0.05 9.21
C PRO A 86 1.34 -0.06 8.42
N VAL A 87 1.38 -0.55 7.18
CA VAL A 87 0.22 -0.59 6.29
C VAL A 87 0.07 -1.94 5.60
N TRP A 88 -1.16 -2.26 5.21
CA TRP A 88 -1.45 -3.26 4.19
C TRP A 88 -1.23 -2.61 2.82
N SER A 89 -0.26 -3.09 2.05
CA SER A 89 -0.07 -2.69 0.65
C SER A 89 -0.88 -3.65 -0.22
N ILE A 90 -1.88 -3.13 -0.93
CA ILE A 90 -2.77 -3.91 -1.79
C ILE A 90 -2.64 -3.41 -3.22
N ARG A 91 -2.45 -4.33 -4.17
CA ARG A 91 -2.32 -4.01 -5.60
C ARG A 91 -2.88 -5.14 -6.46
N THR A 92 -3.19 -4.84 -7.71
CA THR A 92 -3.38 -5.90 -8.71
C THR A 92 -2.03 -6.54 -9.05
N PRO A 93 -1.97 -7.88 -9.19
CA PRO A 93 -0.77 -8.56 -9.65
C PRO A 93 -0.50 -8.25 -11.12
N PHE A 94 0.77 -8.32 -11.52
CA PHE A 94 1.11 -8.39 -12.93
C PHE A 94 0.69 -9.74 -13.53
N PRO A 95 0.48 -9.83 -14.86
CA PRO A 95 0.09 -11.07 -15.52
C PRO A 95 1.01 -12.26 -15.19
N TRP A 96 2.33 -12.05 -15.15
CA TRP A 96 3.30 -13.12 -14.86
C TRP A 96 3.31 -13.56 -13.39
N GLU A 97 2.81 -12.74 -12.45
CA GLU A 97 2.66 -13.14 -11.05
C GLU A 97 1.46 -14.09 -10.87
N LEU A 98 0.51 -14.08 -11.81
CA LEU A 98 -0.61 -15.03 -11.85
C LEU A 98 -0.23 -16.37 -12.48
N GLU A 99 0.72 -16.36 -13.42
CA GLU A 99 1.19 -17.56 -14.14
C GLU A 99 2.19 -18.40 -13.32
N GLY A 100 2.75 -17.84 -12.24
CA GLY A 100 3.90 -18.35 -11.50
C GLY A 100 3.66 -19.43 -10.44
N ASN A 101 2.52 -20.15 -10.44
CA ASN A 101 2.30 -21.32 -9.57
C ASN A 101 3.13 -22.56 -10.01
N TYR A 102 4.44 -22.39 -10.22
CA TYR A 102 5.37 -23.51 -10.31
C TYR A 102 5.86 -23.81 -8.88
N GLU A 103 5.32 -24.88 -8.30
CA GLU A 103 5.80 -25.50 -7.07
C GLU A 103 7.33 -25.67 -7.14
N ILE A 104 8.04 -25.16 -6.14
CA ILE A 104 9.44 -25.51 -5.85
C ILE A 104 9.48 -26.71 -4.92
#